data_AF-A0A7X5N2Y3-F1
#
_entry.id   AF-A0A7X5N2Y3-F1
#
_cell.length_a   1.000
_cell.length_b   1.000
_cell.length_c   1.000
_cell.angle_alpha   90.00
_cell.angle_beta   90.00
_cell.angle_gamma   90.00
#
_symmetry.space_group_name_H-M   'P 1'
#
loop_
_entity.id
_entity.type
_entity.pdbx_description
1 polymer ?
#
loop_
_entity_poly.entity_id
_entity_poly.type
_entity_poly.pdbx_seq_one_letter_code
_entity_poly.pdbx_strand_id
1 'polypeptide(L)'
;EAGAMLLIEADGDHDTLPYALQALHDAADGEGVVSLDVAADGSARDRLWAARRALSPALRTIKPGKINEDVVVPVSRIPELVAGVEALAAEFALPIVAFGHAGNGNLHVNIMYDPADADEDARAHAALPRLFALVLSLEGTLSGEHGIGVA
;
A
#
# COMPACT_ATOMS: atom_id res chain seq x y z
N GLU A 1 -2.47 14.09 -10.94
CA GLU A 1 -1.88 13.01 -10.13
C GLU A 1 -3.01 12.10 -9.67
N ALA A 2 -2.81 10.78 -9.61
CA ALA A 2 -3.88 9.81 -9.30
C ALA A 2 -4.09 9.58 -7.78
N GLY A 3 -3.12 9.92 -6.93
CA GLY A 3 -3.18 9.74 -5.47
C GLY A 3 -3.02 8.27 -5.02
N ALA A 4 -3.84 7.37 -5.53
CA ALA A 4 -3.81 5.95 -5.24
C ALA A 4 -4.13 5.10 -6.48
N MET A 5 -3.79 3.80 -6.44
CA MET A 5 -4.15 2.83 -7.46
C MET A 5 -4.65 1.56 -6.80
N LEU A 6 -5.83 1.09 -7.20
CA LEU A 6 -6.40 -0.19 -6.77
C LEU A 6 -6.38 -1.16 -7.95
N LEU A 7 -5.86 -2.36 -7.72
CA LEU A 7 -5.92 -3.46 -8.69
C LEU A 7 -6.84 -4.54 -8.11
N ILE A 8 -7.88 -4.89 -8.86
CA ILE A 8 -8.86 -5.90 -8.49
C ILE A 8 -8.80 -7.02 -9.53
N GLU A 9 -8.76 -8.28 -9.07
CA GLU A 9 -8.87 -9.46 -9.91
C GLU A 9 -10.06 -10.31 -9.44
N ALA A 10 -10.80 -10.84 -10.41
CA ALA A 10 -11.85 -11.82 -10.19
C ALA A 10 -11.51 -13.09 -10.98
N ASP A 11 -11.75 -14.23 -10.35
CA ASP A 11 -11.67 -15.55 -10.97
C ASP A 11 -12.98 -16.31 -10.72
N GLY A 12 -13.36 -17.18 -11.64
CA GLY A 12 -14.61 -17.91 -11.56
C GLY A 12 -15.00 -18.59 -12.87
N ASP A 13 -16.14 -19.29 -12.84
CA ASP A 13 -16.65 -19.99 -14.01
C ASP A 13 -17.01 -19.01 -15.13
N HIS A 14 -16.81 -19.44 -16.38
CA HIS A 14 -17.09 -18.65 -17.59
C HIS A 14 -18.46 -17.96 -17.56
N ASP A 15 -19.48 -18.63 -17.01
CA ASP A 15 -20.85 -18.14 -16.99
C ASP A 15 -21.11 -17.13 -15.86
N THR A 16 -20.27 -17.09 -14.82
CA THR A 16 -20.46 -16.22 -13.64
C THR A 16 -19.48 -15.05 -13.60
N LEU A 17 -18.29 -15.21 -14.17
CA LEU A 17 -17.24 -14.20 -14.20
C LEU A 17 -17.69 -12.85 -14.81
N PRO A 18 -18.47 -12.80 -15.91
CA PRO A 18 -18.95 -11.52 -16.45
C PRO A 18 -19.78 -10.72 -15.45
N TYR A 19 -20.62 -11.38 -14.64
CA TYR A 19 -21.42 -10.71 -13.61
C TYR A 19 -20.57 -10.17 -12.47
N ALA A 20 -19.53 -10.92 -12.05
CA ALA A 20 -18.59 -10.45 -11.03
C ALA A 20 -17.80 -9.24 -11.52
N LEU A 21 -17.31 -9.27 -12.76
CA LEU A 21 -16.59 -8.15 -13.36
C LEU A 21 -17.46 -6.90 -13.48
N GLN A 22 -18.73 -7.05 -13.88
CA GLN A 22 -19.67 -5.93 -13.92
C GLN A 22 -19.92 -5.34 -12.53
N ALA A 23 -20.15 -6.18 -11.52
CA ALA A 23 -20.36 -5.73 -10.16
C ALA A 23 -19.13 -4.98 -9.59
N LEU A 24 -17.92 -5.45 -9.90
CA LEU A 24 -16.67 -4.78 -9.53
C LEU A 24 -16.50 -3.44 -10.26
N HIS A 25 -16.83 -3.40 -11.56
CA HIS A 25 -16.81 -2.16 -12.34
C HIS A 25 -17.75 -1.12 -11.71
N ASP A 26 -19.01 -1.49 -11.47
CA ASP A 26 -20.02 -0.58 -10.92
C ASP A 26 -19.67 -0.11 -9.50
N ALA A 27 -19.03 -0.97 -8.69
CA ALA A 27 -18.55 -0.59 -7.36
C ALA A 27 -17.31 0.33 -7.42
N ALA A 28 -16.47 0.18 -8.45
CA ALA A 28 -15.28 1.00 -8.62
C ALA A 28 -15.56 2.34 -9.30
N ASP A 29 -16.58 2.44 -10.14
CA ASP A 29 -16.96 3.63 -10.93
C ASP A 29 -17.72 4.68 -10.09
N GLY A 30 -17.06 5.18 -9.04
CA GLY A 30 -17.58 6.19 -8.14
C GLY A 30 -17.12 7.62 -8.46
N GLU A 31 -17.64 8.58 -7.70
CA GLU A 31 -17.16 9.95 -7.73
C GLU A 31 -15.67 10.02 -7.30
N GLY A 32 -14.82 10.62 -8.13
CA GLY A 32 -13.38 10.76 -7.87
C GLY A 32 -12.48 9.76 -8.61
N VAL A 33 -13.04 8.80 -9.36
CA VAL A 33 -12.26 7.93 -10.25
C VAL A 33 -11.61 8.77 -11.36
N VAL A 34 -10.29 8.66 -11.47
CA VAL A 34 -9.52 9.33 -12.53
C VAL A 34 -9.48 8.47 -13.81
N SER A 35 -9.37 7.15 -13.65
CA SER A 35 -9.33 6.18 -14.74
C SER A 35 -9.72 4.80 -14.22
N LEU A 36 -10.53 4.07 -14.98
CA LEU A 36 -10.90 2.69 -14.71
C LEU A 36 -10.62 1.84 -15.95
N ASP A 37 -9.64 0.94 -15.86
CA ASP A 37 -9.24 0.05 -16.94
C ASP A 37 -9.66 -1.38 -16.64
N VAL A 38 -10.45 -1.99 -17.54
CA VAL A 38 -10.83 -3.41 -17.45
C VAL A 38 -9.97 -4.23 -18.40
N ALA A 39 -9.29 -5.25 -17.87
CA ALA A 39 -8.50 -6.16 -18.69
C ALA A 39 -9.40 -7.10 -19.52
N ALA A 40 -9.50 -6.84 -20.83
CA ALA A 40 -10.33 -7.63 -21.74
C ALA A 40 -9.71 -8.98 -22.15
N ASP A 41 -8.40 -9.16 -21.95
CA ASP A 41 -7.66 -10.36 -22.32
C ASP A 41 -6.43 -10.57 -21.44
N GLY A 42 -5.75 -11.72 -21.63
CA GLY A 42 -4.54 -12.07 -20.89
C GLY A 42 -3.40 -11.05 -21.05
N SER A 43 -3.26 -10.42 -22.23
CA SER A 43 -2.23 -9.41 -22.45
C SER A 43 -2.51 -8.13 -21.65
N ALA A 44 -3.76 -7.68 -21.62
CA ALA A 44 -4.19 -6.55 -20.80
C ALA A 44 -4.00 -6.81 -19.31
N ARG A 45 -4.37 -8.02 -18.86
CA ARG A 45 -4.14 -8.48 -17.48
C ARG A 45 -2.64 -8.43 -17.14
N ASP A 46 -1.79 -8.96 -18.01
CA ASP A 46 -0.35 -9.04 -17.76
C ASP A 46 0.30 -7.64 -17.66
N ARG A 47 -0.21 -6.64 -18.40
CA ARG A 47 0.21 -5.24 -18.28
C ARG A 47 -0.14 -4.65 -16.90
N LEU A 48 -1.35 -4.83 -16.41
CA LEU A 48 -1.76 -4.36 -15.08
C LEU A 48 -0.91 -5.02 -13.98
N TRP A 49 -0.68 -6.33 -14.10
CA TRP A 49 0.17 -7.06 -13.18
C TRP A 49 1.65 -6.65 -13.24
N ALA A 50 2.15 -6.19 -14.40
CA ALA A 50 3.49 -5.66 -14.50
C ALA A 50 3.67 -4.41 -13.63
N ALA A 51 2.67 -3.53 -13.56
CA ALA A 51 2.70 -2.37 -12.66
C ALA A 51 2.82 -2.79 -11.19
N ARG A 52 1.99 -3.74 -10.73
CA ARG A 52 2.09 -4.28 -9.37
C ARG A 52 3.46 -4.88 -9.07
N ARG A 53 4.02 -5.66 -10.01
CA ARG A 53 5.35 -6.29 -9.85
C ARG A 53 6.49 -5.28 -9.83
N ALA A 54 6.35 -4.14 -10.52
CA ALA A 54 7.37 -3.11 -10.60
C ALA A 54 7.50 -2.28 -9.31
N LEU A 55 6.47 -2.26 -8.46
CA LEU A 55 6.39 -1.38 -7.29
C LEU A 55 7.54 -1.59 -6.28
N SER A 56 7.74 -2.84 -5.83
CA SER A 56 8.79 -3.16 -4.84
C SER A 56 10.22 -2.90 -5.37
N PRO A 57 10.58 -3.31 -6.61
CA PRO A 57 11.86 -2.92 -7.22
C PRO A 57 12.04 -1.40 -7.35
N ALA A 58 10.99 -0.66 -7.70
CA ALA A 58 11.06 0.79 -7.86
C ALA A 58 11.36 1.54 -6.55
N LEU A 59 11.03 0.98 -5.39
CA LEU A 59 11.38 1.61 -4.11
C LEU A 59 12.88 1.88 -3.97
N ARG A 60 13.73 0.99 -4.49
CA ARG A 60 15.19 1.14 -4.42
C ARG A 60 15.72 2.34 -5.20
N THR A 61 14.93 2.89 -6.13
CA THR A 61 15.29 4.10 -6.87
C THR A 61 14.92 5.38 -6.12
N ILE A 62 14.15 5.28 -5.03
CA ILE A 62 13.74 6.43 -4.20
C ILE A 62 14.85 6.80 -3.22
N LYS A 63 15.31 5.82 -2.42
CA LYS A 63 16.39 5.95 -1.45
C LYS A 63 17.11 4.61 -1.25
N PRO A 64 18.39 4.61 -0.82
CA PRO A 64 19.18 3.39 -0.66
C PRO A 64 18.78 2.56 0.57
N GLY A 65 18.24 3.19 1.62
CA GLY A 65 17.75 2.55 2.83
C GLY A 65 16.23 2.51 2.92
N LYS A 66 15.72 1.52 3.66
CA LYS A 66 14.30 1.45 4.03
C LYS A 66 14.08 0.74 5.35
N ILE A 67 13.14 1.25 6.15
CA ILE A 67 12.50 0.51 7.24
C ILE A 67 11.19 -0.04 6.67
N ASN A 68 11.01 -1.36 6.72
CA ASN A 68 9.87 -2.04 6.11
C ASN A 68 8.98 -2.62 7.20
N GLU A 69 7.78 -2.08 7.32
CA GLU A 69 6.79 -2.54 8.29
C GLU A 69 5.60 -3.16 7.57
N ASP A 70 5.01 -4.14 8.23
CA ASP A 70 3.80 -4.82 7.77
C ASP A 70 2.69 -4.62 8.80
N VAL A 71 1.62 -3.93 8.41
CA VAL A 71 0.57 -3.49 9.32
C VAL A 71 -0.79 -3.92 8.80
N VAL A 72 -1.70 -4.22 9.71
CA VAL A 72 -3.07 -4.58 9.38
C VAL A 72 -4.01 -3.66 10.14
N VAL A 73 -4.94 -3.03 9.45
CA VAL A 73 -6.05 -2.26 10.04
C VAL A 73 -7.38 -2.82 9.54
N PRO A 74 -8.51 -2.56 10.21
CA PRO A 74 -9.81 -2.84 9.60
C PRO A 74 -9.89 -2.21 8.19
N VAL A 75 -10.49 -2.90 7.22
CA VAL A 75 -10.56 -2.42 5.81
C VAL A 75 -11.18 -1.02 5.72
N SER A 76 -12.18 -0.73 6.56
CA SER A 76 -12.82 0.58 6.68
C SER A 76 -11.90 1.70 7.19
N ARG A 77 -10.73 1.36 7.77
CA ARG A 77 -9.72 2.28 8.32
C ARG A 77 -8.51 2.48 7.42
N ILE A 78 -8.45 1.82 6.25
CA ILE A 78 -7.39 2.03 5.27
C ILE A 78 -7.26 3.51 4.87
N PRO A 79 -8.35 4.27 4.60
CA PRO A 79 -8.24 5.68 4.25
C PRO A 79 -7.55 6.51 5.34
N GLU A 80 -7.91 6.31 6.61
CA GLU A 80 -7.27 7.00 7.74
C GLU A 80 -5.80 6.60 7.90
N LEU A 81 -5.45 5.33 7.67
CA LEU A 81 -4.06 4.88 7.68
C LEU A 81 -3.24 5.57 6.58
N VAL A 82 -3.75 5.63 5.35
CA VAL A 82 -3.06 6.28 4.21
C VAL A 82 -2.86 7.77 4.49
N ALA A 83 -3.90 8.49 4.91
CA ALA A 83 -3.79 9.91 5.27
C ALA A 83 -2.81 10.14 6.44
N GLY A 84 -2.81 9.26 7.44
CA GLY A 84 -1.85 9.33 8.54
C GLY A 84 -0.40 9.06 8.10
N VAL A 85 -0.19 8.13 7.18
CA VAL A 85 1.13 7.86 6.58
C VAL A 85 1.62 9.06 5.76
N GLU A 86 0.76 9.71 4.98
CA GLU A 86 1.10 10.93 4.26
C GLU A 86 1.48 12.08 5.21
N ALA A 87 0.74 12.24 6.31
CA ALA A 87 1.07 13.20 7.35
C ALA A 87 2.42 12.91 8.02
N LEU A 88 2.74 11.64 8.29
CA LEU A 88 4.05 11.23 8.81
C LEU A 88 5.18 11.50 7.80
N ALA A 89 4.95 11.23 6.52
CA ALA A 89 5.93 11.52 5.47
C ALA A 89 6.28 13.02 5.45
N ALA A 90 5.28 13.89 5.59
CA ALA A 90 5.47 15.33 5.69
C ALA A 90 6.12 15.76 7.01
N GLU A 91 5.67 15.24 8.16
CA GLU A 91 6.19 15.56 9.50
C GLU A 91 7.70 15.25 9.61
N PHE A 92 8.11 14.09 9.10
CA PHE A 92 9.49 13.63 9.18
C PHE A 92 10.33 14.00 7.94
N ALA A 93 9.75 14.65 6.94
CA ALA A 93 10.41 14.96 5.67
C ALA A 93 11.13 13.73 5.07
N LEU A 94 10.42 12.60 5.02
CA LEU A 94 10.89 11.32 4.49
C LEU A 94 9.85 10.75 3.51
N PRO A 95 10.26 10.17 2.37
CA PRO A 95 9.33 9.44 1.53
C PRO A 95 8.84 8.20 2.27
N ILE A 96 7.52 8.07 2.45
CA ILE A 96 6.90 6.85 2.99
C ILE A 96 5.97 6.28 1.94
N VAL A 97 6.20 5.02 1.57
CA VAL A 97 5.42 4.34 0.51
C VAL A 97 4.59 3.22 1.12
N ALA A 98 3.28 3.27 0.91
CA ALA A 98 2.34 2.25 1.38
C ALA A 98 1.73 1.47 0.22
N PHE A 99 1.74 0.15 0.29
CA PHE A 99 1.04 -0.74 -0.65
C PHE A 99 0.80 -2.10 -0.03
N GLY A 100 -0.23 -2.83 -0.49
CA GLY A 100 -0.50 -4.16 0.03
C GLY A 100 -1.83 -4.71 -0.43
N HIS A 101 -2.43 -5.52 0.42
CA HIS A 101 -3.68 -6.22 0.18
C HIS A 101 -4.84 -5.44 0.82
N ALA A 102 -5.42 -4.50 0.07
CA ALA A 102 -6.53 -3.69 0.57
C ALA A 102 -7.74 -4.53 1.01
N GLY A 103 -7.99 -5.69 0.39
CA GLY A 103 -9.13 -6.56 0.68
C GLY A 103 -9.15 -7.16 2.10
N ASN A 104 -8.02 -7.20 2.79
CA ASN A 104 -7.92 -7.69 4.17
C ASN A 104 -7.26 -6.68 5.13
N GLY A 105 -7.05 -5.44 4.69
CA GLY A 105 -6.50 -4.38 5.54
C GLY A 105 -4.98 -4.39 5.71
N ASN A 106 -4.27 -5.31 5.06
CA ASN A 106 -2.83 -5.46 5.18
C ASN A 106 -2.08 -4.50 4.23
N LEU A 107 -1.23 -3.62 4.77
CA LEU A 107 -0.37 -2.72 4.00
C LEU A 107 1.08 -2.83 4.48
N HIS A 108 2.00 -2.92 3.52
CA HIS A 108 3.41 -2.69 3.74
C HIS A 108 3.69 -1.19 3.71
N VAL A 109 4.22 -0.65 4.81
CA VAL A 109 4.61 0.75 4.93
C VAL A 109 6.14 0.83 4.95
N ASN A 110 6.70 1.44 3.91
CA ASN A 110 8.15 1.53 3.70
C ASN A 110 8.61 2.97 3.95
N ILE A 111 9.32 3.20 5.04
CA ILE A 111 9.96 4.50 5.35
C ILE A 111 11.31 4.51 4.65
N MET A 112 11.45 5.34 3.62
CA MET A 112 12.61 5.40 2.75
C MET A 112 13.59 6.48 3.25
N TYR A 113 14.88 6.17 3.33
CA TYR A 113 15.90 7.11 3.87
C TYR A 113 17.31 6.79 3.36
N ASP A 114 18.25 7.71 3.47
CA ASP A 114 19.68 7.46 3.23
C ASP A 114 20.41 7.11 4.53
N PRO A 115 20.89 5.86 4.73
CA PRO A 115 21.62 5.47 5.94
C PRO A 115 22.98 6.15 6.10
N ALA A 116 23.52 6.75 5.04
CA ALA A 116 24.75 7.54 5.12
C ALA A 116 24.50 8.97 5.64
N ASP A 117 23.24 9.43 5.65
CA ASP A 117 22.82 10.70 6.23
C ASP A 117 22.30 10.45 7.65
N ALA A 118 23.07 10.87 8.65
CA ALA A 118 22.74 10.66 10.06
C ALA A 118 21.44 11.37 10.49
N ASP A 119 21.05 12.46 9.82
CA ASP A 119 19.81 13.19 10.11
C ASP A 119 18.59 12.47 9.52
N GLU A 120 18.68 11.98 8.27
CA GLU A 120 17.64 11.10 7.70
C GLU A 120 17.49 9.80 8.49
N ASP A 121 18.58 9.15 8.87
CA ASP A 121 18.57 7.93 9.68
C ASP A 121 17.88 8.15 11.03
N ALA A 122 18.19 9.25 11.72
CA ALA A 122 17.56 9.59 12.99
C ALA A 122 16.05 9.86 12.84
N ARG A 123 15.64 10.59 11.79
CA ARG A 123 14.21 10.84 11.52
C ARG A 123 13.47 9.57 11.15
N ALA A 124 14.09 8.65 10.40
CA ALA A 124 13.46 7.39 10.00
C ALA A 124 13.15 6.52 11.23
N HIS A 125 14.11 6.38 12.13
CA HIS A 125 13.92 5.66 13.39
C HIS A 125 12.93 6.36 14.34
N ALA A 126 12.82 7.69 14.29
CA ALA A 126 11.83 8.44 15.06
C ALA A 126 10.40 8.35 14.47
N ALA A 127 10.27 8.18 13.15
CA ALA A 127 8.99 8.01 12.48
C ALA A 127 8.34 6.65 12.77
N LEU A 128 9.15 5.61 12.95
CA LEU A 128 8.70 4.24 13.21
C LEU A 128 7.72 4.10 14.40
N PRO A 129 8.03 4.55 15.63
CA PRO A 129 7.08 4.46 16.73
C PRO A 129 5.81 5.28 16.51
N ARG A 130 5.86 6.34 15.69
CA ARG A 130 4.69 7.14 15.33
C ARG A 130 3.76 6.40 14.37
N LEU A 131 4.33 5.65 13.42
CA LEU A 131 3.56 4.72 12.58
C LEU A 131 2.87 3.65 13.44
N PHE A 132 3.58 3.05 14.40
CA PHE A 132 2.98 2.05 15.28
C PHE A 132 1.84 2.63 16.13
N ALA A 133 2.03 3.82 16.70
CA ALA A 133 0.98 4.51 17.45
C ALA A 133 -0.25 4.79 16.57
N LEU A 134 -0.05 5.20 15.31
CA LEU A 134 -1.12 5.39 14.35
C LEU A 134 -1.89 4.09 14.11
N VAL A 135 -1.21 2.99 13.79
CA VAL A 135 -1.85 1.68 13.53
C VAL A 135 -2.67 1.23 14.73
N LEU A 136 -2.11 1.31 15.94
CA LEU A 136 -2.82 0.95 17.17
C LEU A 136 -4.04 1.85 17.42
N SER A 137 -3.95 3.15 17.12
CA SER A 137 -5.08 4.08 17.25
C SER A 137 -6.22 3.78 16.27
N LEU A 138 -5.93 3.07 15.19
CA LEU A 138 -6.89 2.62 14.18
C LEU A 138 -7.39 1.18 14.45
N GLU A 139 -7.20 0.68 15.67
CA GLU A 139 -7.55 -0.70 16.07
C GLU A 139 -6.84 -1.76 15.22
N GLY A 140 -5.70 -1.39 14.63
CA GLY A 140 -4.86 -2.28 13.86
C GLY A 140 -3.88 -3.08 14.70
N THR A 141 -3.17 -3.97 14.02
CA THR A 141 -2.06 -4.74 14.56
C THR A 141 -0.83 -4.54 13.70
N LEU A 142 0.33 -4.61 14.36
CA LEU A 142 1.58 -4.90 13.66
C LEU A 142 1.50 -6.38 13.27
N SER A 143 1.67 -6.67 11.99
CA SER A 143 1.66 -8.05 11.50
C SER A 143 2.87 -8.79 12.08
N GLY A 144 2.64 -10.00 12.57
CA GLY A 144 3.66 -10.83 13.22
C GLY A 144 4.68 -11.45 12.26
N GLU A 145 4.60 -11.20 10.95
CA GLU A 145 5.51 -11.84 9.98
C GLU A 145 6.91 -11.22 9.98
N HIS A 146 7.10 -10.02 10.52
CA HIS A 146 8.43 -9.42 10.65
C HIS A 146 8.58 -8.62 11.95
N GLY A 147 9.40 -9.12 12.88
CA GLY A 147 10.27 -8.24 13.67
C GLY A 147 9.95 -7.99 15.16
N ILE A 148 8.89 -8.55 15.74
CA ILE A 148 8.70 -8.49 17.22
C ILE A 148 9.43 -9.62 17.96
N GLY A 149 10.75 -9.69 17.81
CA GLY A 149 11.62 -10.36 18.77
C GLY A 149 12.03 -11.82 18.49
N VAL A 150 13.35 -11.99 18.46
CA VAL A 150 14.13 -13.25 18.51
C VAL A 150 14.01 -14.17 17.29
N ALA A 151 14.95 -14.00 16.37
CA ALA A 151 15.64 -15.11 15.70
C ALA A 151 17.14 -14.98 15.97
#